data_AF-A0A2T0UIT8-F1
#
_entry.id   AF-A0A2T0UIT8-F1
#
_cell.length_a   1.000
_cell.length_b   1.000
_cell.length_c   1.000
_cell.angle_alpha   90.00
_cell.angle_beta   90.00
_cell.angle_gamma   90.00
#
_symmetry.space_group_name_H-M   'P 1'
#
loop_
_entity.id
_entity.type
_entity.pdbx_description
1 polymer ?
#
loop_
_entity_poly.entity_id
_entity_poly.type
_entity_poly.pdbx_seq_one_letter_code
_entity_poly.pdbx_strand_id
1 'polypeptide(L)'
;MNSPVASGPAPLYDKPHSVDLAQVMMVFQYFMLVSVSLGLGPRLLRWVESRTADVPGVSELEQALPVGTSFPIAIVLPLIALLTIPYAAIVFQLGRGRRWARTFAVVFAITNTAIGIIGVSRTYGDITALVIAPIWIAMGLSILGGLASRTGRQWFRQDGWAPWYARYEMDQLEHRRSGRRSVPAGDEDSAD
;
A
#
# COMPACT_ATOMS: atom_id res chain seq x y z
N MET A 1 17.41 5.40 -39.66
CA MET A 1 17.72 4.48 -38.54
C MET A 1 16.43 3.82 -38.12
N ASN A 2 16.26 2.54 -38.46
CA ASN A 2 15.05 1.79 -38.14
C ASN A 2 15.16 1.31 -36.69
N SER A 3 14.43 1.96 -35.77
CA SER A 3 14.26 1.43 -34.42
C SER A 3 13.65 0.03 -34.54
N PRO A 4 14.21 -1.00 -33.86
CA PRO A 4 13.56 -2.30 -33.83
C PRO A 4 12.17 -2.11 -33.23
N VAL A 5 11.14 -2.39 -34.02
CA VAL A 5 9.75 -2.41 -33.56
C VAL A 5 9.68 -3.54 -32.53
N ALA A 6 9.85 -3.19 -31.26
CA ALA A 6 9.66 -4.12 -30.16
C ALA A 6 8.22 -4.63 -30.27
N SER A 7 8.06 -5.91 -30.57
CA SER A 7 6.79 -6.61 -30.83
C SER A 7 5.92 -6.76 -29.57
N GLY A 8 6.19 -5.97 -28.53
CA GLY A 8 5.51 -5.99 -27.25
C GLY A 8 4.78 -4.68 -26.94
N PRO A 9 3.89 -4.68 -25.93
CA PRO A 9 3.27 -3.46 -25.44
C PRO A 9 4.35 -2.46 -25.00
N ALA A 10 4.12 -1.17 -25.30
CA ALA A 10 5.04 -0.10 -24.93
C ALA A 10 5.34 -0.11 -23.42
N PRO A 11 6.62 0.00 -23.00
CA PRO A 11 7.01 -0.07 -21.59
C PRO A 11 6.35 1.04 -20.78
N LEU A 12 5.98 0.73 -19.53
CA LEU A 12 5.48 1.74 -18.59
C LEU A 12 6.69 2.44 -17.96
N TYR A 13 6.74 3.76 -18.03
CA TYR A 13 7.81 4.54 -17.39
C TYR A 13 7.40 5.01 -15.99
N ASP A 14 6.10 5.12 -15.74
CA ASP A 14 5.54 5.55 -14.46
C ASP A 14 4.75 4.41 -13.81
N LYS A 15 4.72 4.43 -12.48
CA LYS A 15 3.88 3.51 -11.70
C LYS A 15 2.40 3.75 -12.05
N PRO A 16 1.65 2.71 -12.46
CA PRO A 16 0.27 2.88 -12.85
C PRO A 16 -0.65 3.09 -11.64
N HIS A 17 -1.70 3.89 -11.81
CA HIS A 17 -2.69 4.17 -10.76
C HIS A 17 -3.37 2.93 -10.17
N SER A 18 -3.42 1.81 -10.91
CA SER A 18 -3.93 0.55 -10.38
C SER A 18 -3.03 -0.05 -9.29
N VAL A 19 -1.72 0.17 -9.37
CA VAL A 19 -0.77 -0.23 -8.32
C VAL A 19 -0.82 0.78 -7.16
N ASP A 20 -1.02 2.07 -7.43
CA ASP A 20 -1.25 3.08 -6.39
C ASP A 20 -2.49 2.76 -5.56
N LEU A 21 -3.60 2.47 -6.23
CA LEU A 21 -4.85 2.07 -5.59
C LEU A 21 -4.62 0.84 -4.70
N ALA A 22 -3.91 -0.18 -5.22
CA ALA A 22 -3.60 -1.37 -4.43
C ALA A 22 -2.75 -1.03 -3.19
N GLN A 23 -1.73 -0.17 -3.30
CA GLN A 23 -0.91 0.27 -2.16
C GLN A 23 -1.74 1.03 -1.13
N VAL A 24 -2.56 1.99 -1.56
CA VAL A 24 -3.40 2.81 -0.69
C VAL A 24 -4.45 1.96 0.02
N MET A 25 -5.14 1.08 -0.71
CA MET A 25 -6.14 0.17 -0.14
C MET A 25 -5.51 -0.80 0.85
N MET A 26 -4.32 -1.31 0.56
CA MET A 26 -3.54 -2.09 1.51
C MET A 26 -3.33 -1.31 2.81
N VAL A 27 -2.81 -0.08 2.73
CA VAL A 27 -2.55 0.76 3.92
C VAL A 27 -3.82 0.98 4.74
N PHE A 28 -4.95 1.28 4.11
CA PHE A 28 -6.22 1.38 4.83
C PHE A 28 -6.64 0.05 5.47
N GLN A 29 -6.44 -1.08 4.78
CA GLN A 29 -6.75 -2.41 5.31
C GLN A 29 -5.93 -2.72 6.57
N TYR A 30 -4.67 -2.28 6.61
CA TYR A 30 -3.80 -2.38 7.78
C TYR A 30 -4.30 -1.50 8.93
N PHE A 31 -4.66 -0.24 8.67
CA PHE A 31 -5.21 0.65 9.70
C PHE A 31 -6.54 0.14 10.28
N MET A 32 -7.42 -0.42 9.45
CA MET A 32 -8.65 -1.06 9.92
C MET A 32 -8.34 -2.22 10.87
N LEU A 33 -7.42 -3.11 10.51
CA LEU A 33 -6.99 -4.22 11.37
C LEU A 33 -6.44 -3.72 12.70
N VAL A 34 -5.57 -2.70 12.68
CA VAL A 34 -5.03 -2.05 13.88
C VAL A 34 -6.15 -1.48 14.75
N SER A 35 -7.14 -0.83 14.14
CA SER A 35 -8.25 -0.19 14.86
C SER A 35 -9.15 -1.20 15.56
N VAL A 36 -9.43 -2.32 14.89
CA VAL A 36 -10.13 -3.47 15.47
C VAL A 36 -9.31 -4.09 16.61
N SER A 37 -8.02 -4.35 16.37
CA SER A 37 -7.11 -4.99 17.33
C SER A 37 -6.89 -4.17 18.61
N LEU A 38 -6.87 -2.85 18.48
CA LEU A 38 -6.74 -1.95 19.63
C LEU A 38 -8.04 -1.80 20.41
N GLY A 39 -9.19 -2.28 19.88
CA GLY A 39 -10.48 -1.95 20.45
C GLY A 39 -10.72 -0.44 20.43
N LEU A 40 -10.33 0.24 19.34
CA LEU A 40 -10.62 1.68 19.23
C LEU A 40 -12.12 1.93 19.11
N GLY A 41 -12.90 0.98 18.56
CA GLY A 41 -14.36 1.08 18.47
C GLY A 41 -15.05 1.32 19.82
N PRO A 42 -14.89 0.47 20.86
CA PRO A 42 -15.56 0.64 22.14
C PRO A 42 -14.92 1.76 22.99
N ARG A 43 -13.73 2.25 22.62
CA ARG A 43 -13.09 3.41 23.28
C ARG A 43 -13.57 4.73 22.69
N LEU A 44 -13.73 4.81 21.37
CA LEU A 44 -14.33 5.96 20.69
C LEU A 44 -15.80 6.08 21.05
N LEU A 45 -16.55 4.97 21.10
CA LEU A 45 -17.92 4.95 21.61
C LEU A 45 -17.96 5.50 23.05
N ARG A 46 -17.20 4.94 23.99
CA ARG A 46 -17.11 5.48 25.37
C ARG A 46 -16.71 6.95 25.45
N TRP A 47 -15.83 7.42 24.58
CA TRP A 47 -15.43 8.83 24.55
C TRP A 47 -16.53 9.74 24.00
N VAL A 48 -17.21 9.32 22.93
CA VAL A 48 -18.36 10.03 22.37
C VAL A 48 -19.52 10.02 23.37
N GLU A 49 -19.78 8.90 24.04
CA GLU A 49 -20.77 8.74 25.11
C GLU A 49 -20.51 9.68 26.28
N SER A 50 -19.25 9.84 26.70
CA SER A 50 -18.87 10.84 27.73
C SER A 50 -19.18 12.29 27.33
N ARG A 51 -19.47 12.53 26.05
CA ARG A 51 -19.88 13.82 25.48
C ARG A 51 -21.35 13.88 25.06
N THR A 52 -22.08 12.77 25.10
CA THR A 52 -23.49 12.66 24.62
C THR A 52 -24.43 12.02 25.66
N ALA A 53 -24.07 12.05 26.94
CA ALA A 53 -24.81 11.45 28.06
C ALA A 53 -26.32 11.83 28.18
N ASP A 54 -26.80 12.81 27.42
CA ASP A 54 -28.21 13.24 27.40
C ASP A 54 -29.04 12.69 26.21
N VAL A 55 -28.49 11.80 25.37
CA VAL A 55 -29.21 11.23 24.21
C VAL A 55 -29.84 9.86 24.55
N PRO A 56 -31.18 9.71 24.50
CA PRO A 56 -31.84 8.43 24.80
C PRO A 56 -31.54 7.38 23.73
N GLY A 57 -31.07 6.19 24.13
CA GLY A 57 -30.83 5.03 23.24
C GLY A 57 -29.46 4.35 23.36
N VAL A 58 -28.52 4.96 24.10
CA VAL A 58 -27.15 4.45 24.27
C VAL A 58 -27.06 3.33 25.33
N SER A 59 -27.91 3.37 26.37
CA SER A 59 -27.89 2.45 27.51
C SER A 59 -28.26 1.00 27.16
N GLU A 60 -28.99 0.78 26.07
CA GLU A 60 -29.32 -0.58 25.59
C GLU A 60 -28.14 -1.23 24.83
N LEU A 61 -27.26 -0.41 24.24
CA LEU A 61 -26.03 -0.88 23.58
C LEU A 61 -24.96 -1.29 24.61
N GLU A 62 -24.98 -0.65 25.79
CA GLU A 62 -24.04 -0.85 26.90
C GLU A 62 -24.17 -2.25 27.54
N GLN A 63 -25.38 -2.82 27.62
CA GLN A 63 -25.60 -4.15 28.19
C GLN A 63 -25.13 -5.30 27.29
N ALA A 64 -24.85 -5.03 26.02
CA ALA A 64 -24.43 -6.04 25.04
C ALA A 64 -22.91 -6.24 24.91
N LEU A 65 -22.09 -5.37 25.52
CA LEU A 65 -20.64 -5.34 25.28
C LEU A 65 -19.83 -5.52 26.59
N PRO A 66 -19.31 -6.73 26.87
CA PRO A 66 -18.39 -6.94 27.99
C PRO A 66 -16.98 -6.43 27.62
N VAL A 67 -16.65 -5.18 27.98
CA VAL A 67 -15.39 -4.55 27.58
C VAL A 67 -14.29 -4.66 28.65
N GLY A 68 -13.64 -5.82 28.74
CA GLY A 68 -12.44 -6.01 29.55
C GLY A 68 -11.24 -5.22 28.98
N THR A 69 -10.83 -4.13 29.65
CA THR A 69 -9.83 -3.19 29.12
C THR A 69 -8.70 -2.88 30.10
N SER A 70 -7.47 -3.33 29.76
CA SER A 70 -6.19 -2.70 30.13
C SER A 70 -4.97 -3.50 29.64
N PHE A 71 -5.05 -4.84 29.66
CA PHE A 71 -3.95 -5.74 29.23
C PHE A 71 -3.55 -5.70 27.73
N PRO A 72 -4.43 -5.37 26.75
CA PRO A 72 -4.05 -5.43 25.34
C PRO A 72 -3.05 -4.36 24.89
N ILE A 73 -3.09 -3.12 25.43
CA ILE A 73 -2.36 -1.98 24.82
C ILE A 73 -0.84 -2.16 24.90
N ALA A 74 -0.31 -2.56 26.05
CA ALA A 74 1.13 -2.64 26.27
C ALA A 74 1.83 -3.71 25.41
N ILE A 75 1.09 -4.72 24.94
CA ILE A 75 1.61 -5.79 24.09
C ILE A 75 1.26 -5.54 22.62
N VAL A 76 0.02 -5.14 22.34
CA VAL A 76 -0.49 -4.95 20.97
C VAL A 76 0.16 -3.75 20.29
N LEU A 77 0.41 -2.65 21.00
CA LEU A 77 0.94 -1.43 20.40
C LEU A 77 2.41 -1.57 19.96
N PRO A 78 3.32 -2.17 20.76
CA PRO A 78 4.66 -2.53 20.30
C PRO A 78 4.64 -3.57 19.17
N LEU A 79 3.75 -4.56 19.23
CA LEU A 79 3.62 -5.57 18.18
C LEU A 79 3.21 -4.93 16.84
N ILE A 80 2.25 -4.00 16.87
CA ILE A 80 1.82 -3.23 15.69
C ILE A 80 2.98 -2.37 15.18
N ALA A 81 3.69 -1.66 16.05
CA ALA A 81 4.85 -0.86 15.64
C ALA A 81 5.91 -1.73 14.95
N LEU A 82 6.21 -2.90 15.52
CA LEU A 82 7.16 -3.86 14.97
C LEU A 82 6.70 -4.43 13.62
N LEU A 83 5.40 -4.69 13.45
CA LEU A 83 4.81 -5.17 12.20
C LEU A 83 4.63 -4.07 11.15
N THR A 84 4.65 -2.80 11.56
CA THR A 84 4.52 -1.65 10.64
C THR A 84 5.75 -1.52 9.74
N ILE A 85 6.95 -1.78 10.26
CA ILE A 85 8.20 -1.69 9.49
C ILE A 85 8.23 -2.69 8.31
N PRO A 86 8.06 -4.01 8.52
CA PRO A 86 8.03 -4.96 7.42
C PRO A 86 6.86 -4.69 6.48
N TYR A 87 5.73 -4.20 7.01
CA TYR A 87 4.58 -3.81 6.18
C TYR A 87 4.91 -2.64 5.23
N ALA A 88 5.53 -1.56 5.76
CA ALA A 88 5.96 -0.43 4.96
C ALA A 88 7.01 -0.84 3.91
N ALA A 89 7.95 -1.72 4.27
CA ALA A 89 8.92 -2.28 3.33
C ALA A 89 8.22 -3.03 2.18
N ILE A 90 7.18 -3.82 2.49
CA ILE A 90 6.41 -4.55 1.48
C ILE A 90 5.62 -3.60 0.58
N VAL A 91 4.93 -2.60 1.14
CA VAL A 91 4.22 -1.57 0.37
C VAL A 91 5.19 -0.89 -0.60
N PHE A 92 6.38 -0.54 -0.12
CA PHE A 92 7.43 0.07 -0.95
C PHE A 92 7.88 -0.87 -2.08
N GLN A 93 8.13 -2.13 -1.78
CA GLN A 93 8.56 -3.12 -2.77
C GLN A 93 7.46 -3.46 -3.80
N LEU A 94 6.19 -3.36 -3.40
CA LEU A 94 5.05 -3.44 -4.31
C LEU A 94 5.08 -2.29 -5.32
N GLY A 95 5.35 -1.07 -4.86
CA GLY A 95 5.52 0.11 -5.72
C GLY A 95 6.71 -0.01 -6.66
N ARG A 96 7.78 -0.71 -6.26
CA ARG A 96 8.92 -1.03 -7.14
C ARG A 96 8.64 -2.15 -8.16
N GLY A 97 7.44 -2.72 -8.17
CA GLY A 97 7.07 -3.74 -9.15
C GLY A 97 7.71 -5.12 -8.89
N ARG A 98 8.10 -5.42 -7.64
CA ARG A 98 8.64 -6.75 -7.32
C ARG A 98 7.55 -7.83 -7.29
N ARG A 99 7.79 -8.93 -8.02
CA ARG A 99 6.82 -10.02 -8.20
C ARG A 99 6.48 -10.74 -6.90
N TRP A 100 7.46 -10.94 -6.01
CA TRP A 100 7.22 -11.52 -4.69
C TRP A 100 6.33 -10.62 -3.83
N ALA A 101 6.49 -9.28 -3.93
CA ALA A 101 5.66 -8.32 -3.20
C ALA A 101 4.21 -8.33 -3.69
N ARG A 102 3.97 -8.55 -4.99
CA ARG A 102 2.63 -8.79 -5.54
C ARG A 102 1.98 -10.02 -4.91
N THR A 103 2.71 -11.14 -4.84
CA THR A 103 2.20 -12.38 -4.26
C THR A 103 1.88 -12.20 -2.78
N PHE A 104 2.77 -11.55 -2.05
CA PHE A 104 2.53 -11.18 -0.66
C PHE A 104 1.28 -10.31 -0.52
N ALA A 105 1.13 -9.26 -1.34
CA ALA A 105 -0.01 -8.35 -1.27
C ALA A 105 -1.35 -9.07 -1.49
N VAL A 106 -1.40 -10.04 -2.40
CA VAL A 106 -2.58 -10.89 -2.61
C VAL A 106 -2.90 -11.74 -1.39
N VAL A 107 -1.89 -12.45 -0.85
CA VAL A 107 -2.07 -13.29 0.35
C VAL A 107 -2.47 -12.44 1.55
N PHE A 108 -1.82 -11.30 1.73
CA PHE A 108 -2.12 -10.34 2.79
C PHE A 108 -3.54 -9.80 2.67
N ALA A 109 -3.99 -9.37 1.48
CA ALA A 109 -5.33 -8.84 1.30
C ALA A 109 -6.40 -9.87 1.68
N ILE A 110 -6.23 -11.13 1.27
CA ILE A 110 -7.15 -12.22 1.60
C ILE A 110 -7.11 -12.51 3.11
N THR A 111 -5.92 -12.71 3.65
CA THR A 111 -5.73 -13.07 5.06
C THR A 111 -6.21 -11.97 5.99
N ASN A 112 -5.89 -10.71 5.69
CA ASN A 112 -6.30 -9.55 6.48
C ASN A 112 -7.82 -9.36 6.43
N THR A 113 -8.46 -9.54 5.28
CA THR A 113 -9.94 -9.50 5.19
C THR A 113 -10.57 -10.57 6.07
N ALA A 114 -10.07 -11.81 6.01
CA ALA A 114 -10.60 -12.92 6.80
C ALA A 114 -10.39 -12.75 8.31
N ILE A 115 -9.13 -12.53 8.73
CA ILE A 115 -8.78 -12.29 10.15
C ILE A 115 -9.56 -11.10 10.67
N GLY A 116 -9.71 -10.08 9.84
CA GLY A 116 -10.44 -8.90 10.15
C GLY A 116 -11.90 -9.14 10.50
N ILE A 117 -12.66 -9.74 9.58
CA ILE A 117 -14.07 -10.03 9.77
C ILE A 117 -14.28 -10.91 11.01
N ILE A 118 -13.44 -11.93 11.18
CA ILE A 118 -13.44 -12.80 12.36
C ILE A 118 -13.14 -12.00 13.64
N GLY A 119 -12.16 -11.10 13.59
CA GLY A 119 -11.78 -10.25 14.71
C GLY A 119 -12.90 -9.31 15.11
N VAL A 120 -13.62 -8.72 14.15
CA VAL A 120 -14.78 -7.88 14.43
C VAL A 120 -15.92 -8.70 15.03
N SER A 121 -16.27 -9.85 14.44
CA SER A 121 -17.30 -10.74 14.97
C SER A 121 -17.01 -11.14 16.42
N ARG A 122 -15.77 -11.53 16.73
CA ARG A 122 -15.37 -11.91 18.08
C ARG A 122 -15.33 -10.76 19.09
N THR A 123 -15.09 -9.52 18.64
CA THR A 123 -14.87 -8.37 19.54
C THR A 123 -16.13 -7.51 19.71
N TYR A 124 -16.96 -7.41 18.68
CA TYR A 124 -18.10 -6.49 18.60
C TYR A 124 -19.42 -7.21 18.27
N GLY A 125 -19.39 -8.50 17.98
CA GLY A 125 -20.56 -9.30 17.61
C GLY A 125 -20.81 -9.38 16.10
N ASP A 126 -21.66 -10.34 15.73
CA ASP A 126 -21.89 -10.71 14.32
C ASP A 126 -22.62 -9.64 13.52
N ILE A 127 -23.52 -8.87 14.14
CA ILE A 127 -24.25 -7.78 13.48
C ILE A 127 -23.27 -6.70 13.01
N THR A 128 -22.36 -6.26 13.89
CA THR A 128 -21.32 -5.29 13.54
C THR A 128 -20.38 -5.83 12.47
N ALA A 129 -20.03 -7.11 12.53
CA ALA A 129 -19.23 -7.77 11.49
C ALA A 129 -19.93 -7.75 10.13
N LEU A 130 -21.24 -7.99 10.08
CA LEU A 130 -22.03 -7.99 8.85
C LEU A 130 -22.07 -6.59 8.20
N VAL A 131 -22.11 -5.53 9.01
CA VAL A 131 -22.08 -4.14 8.52
C VAL A 131 -20.69 -3.73 8.02
N ILE A 132 -19.62 -4.16 8.69
CA ILE A 132 -18.24 -3.74 8.35
C ILE A 132 -17.60 -4.64 7.27
N ALA A 133 -17.98 -5.92 7.19
CA ALA A 133 -17.40 -6.88 6.24
C ALA A 133 -17.45 -6.41 4.78
N PRO A 134 -18.54 -5.81 4.26
CA PRO A 134 -18.58 -5.29 2.89
C PRO A 134 -17.48 -4.26 2.60
N ILE A 135 -17.17 -3.38 3.56
CA ILE A 135 -16.09 -2.39 3.43
C ILE A 135 -14.75 -3.11 3.29
N TRP A 136 -14.50 -4.10 4.15
CA TRP A 136 -13.24 -4.84 4.14
C TRP A 136 -13.05 -5.66 2.85
N ILE A 137 -14.13 -6.30 2.40
CA ILE A 137 -14.19 -7.06 1.14
C ILE A 137 -13.95 -6.13 -0.04
N ALA A 138 -14.61 -4.96 -0.09
CA ALA A 138 -14.42 -4.00 -1.17
C ALA A 138 -12.97 -3.53 -1.28
N MET A 139 -12.30 -3.30 -0.14
CA MET A 139 -10.88 -2.96 -0.11
C MET A 139 -10.01 -4.12 -0.61
N GLY A 140 -10.28 -5.35 -0.15
CA GLY A 140 -9.60 -6.54 -0.61
C GLY A 140 -9.73 -6.73 -2.12
N LEU A 141 -10.95 -6.59 -2.66
CA LEU A 141 -11.22 -6.65 -4.09
C LEU A 141 -10.54 -5.52 -4.86
N SER A 142 -10.43 -4.32 -4.29
CA SER A 142 -9.73 -3.19 -4.91
C SER A 142 -8.22 -3.46 -5.03
N ILE A 143 -7.62 -4.07 -4.01
CA ILE A 143 -6.21 -4.52 -4.06
C ILE A 143 -6.04 -5.57 -5.16
N LEU A 144 -6.88 -6.62 -5.15
CA LEU A 144 -6.81 -7.71 -6.13
C LEU A 144 -7.03 -7.19 -7.55
N GLY A 145 -8.04 -6.34 -7.76
CA GLY A 145 -8.35 -5.72 -9.04
C GLY A 145 -7.22 -4.82 -9.54
N GLY A 146 -6.65 -3.99 -8.66
CA GLY A 146 -5.49 -3.15 -8.98
C GLY A 146 -4.29 -3.98 -9.45
N LEU A 147 -3.96 -5.05 -8.72
CA LEU A 147 -2.84 -5.95 -9.04
C LEU A 147 -3.13 -6.88 -10.24
N ALA A 148 -4.40 -7.18 -10.52
CA ALA A 148 -4.82 -8.00 -11.65
C ALA A 148 -5.08 -7.19 -12.92
N SER A 149 -5.18 -5.86 -12.83
CA SER A 149 -5.38 -4.96 -13.98
C SER A 149 -4.32 -5.16 -15.07
N ARG A 150 -4.65 -4.83 -16.32
CA ARG A 150 -3.72 -4.96 -17.45
C ARG A 150 -2.42 -4.19 -17.20
N THR A 151 -2.53 -2.94 -16.72
CA THR A 151 -1.40 -2.07 -16.40
C THR A 151 -0.62 -2.56 -15.18
N GLY A 152 -1.30 -3.07 -14.16
CA GLY A 152 -0.64 -3.69 -13.00
C GLY A 152 0.16 -4.93 -13.39
N ARG A 153 -0.45 -5.86 -14.15
CA ARG A 153 0.24 -7.04 -14.67
C ARG A 153 1.46 -6.66 -15.51
N GLN A 154 1.36 -5.64 -16.35
CA GLN A 154 2.48 -5.15 -17.14
C GLN A 154 3.59 -4.60 -16.24
N TRP A 155 3.25 -3.76 -15.25
CA TRP A 155 4.20 -3.20 -14.28
C TRP A 155 5.04 -4.27 -13.59
N PHE A 156 4.42 -5.34 -13.11
CA PHE A 156 5.15 -6.44 -12.46
C PHE A 156 5.91 -7.34 -13.45
N ARG A 157 5.46 -7.44 -14.71
CA ARG A 157 6.15 -8.24 -15.75
C ARG A 157 7.45 -7.57 -16.19
N GLN A 158 7.49 -6.24 -16.24
CA GLN A 158 8.68 -5.47 -16.58
C GLN A 158 9.56 -5.14 -15.36
N ASP A 159 9.29 -5.77 -14.21
CA ASP A 159 10.02 -5.56 -12.95
C ASP A 159 10.02 -4.08 -12.49
N GLY A 160 8.88 -3.41 -12.68
CA GLY A 160 8.60 -2.06 -12.23
C GLY A 160 9.35 -1.00 -13.03
N TRP A 161 10.24 -0.28 -12.36
CA TRP A 161 11.00 0.85 -12.91
C TRP A 161 12.17 0.43 -13.81
N ALA A 162 12.36 -0.87 -14.09
CA ALA A 162 13.48 -1.34 -14.91
C ALA A 162 13.60 -0.62 -16.27
N PRO A 163 12.51 -0.34 -17.02
CA PRO A 163 12.62 0.41 -18.28
C PRO A 163 13.11 1.84 -18.09
N TRP A 164 12.72 2.50 -16.99
CA TRP A 164 13.17 3.84 -16.66
C TRP A 164 14.66 3.85 -16.31
N TYR A 165 15.13 2.90 -15.50
CA TYR A 165 16.55 2.77 -15.15
C TYR A 165 17.43 2.49 -16.37
N ALA A 166 16.98 1.60 -17.26
CA ALA A 166 17.71 1.30 -18.50
C ALA A 166 17.84 2.55 -19.40
N ARG A 167 16.77 3.36 -19.50
CA ARG A 167 16.81 4.63 -20.25
C ARG A 167 17.77 5.63 -19.60
N TYR A 168 17.67 5.81 -18.29
CA TYR A 168 18.53 6.72 -17.54
C TYR A 168 20.02 6.35 -17.68
N GLU A 169 20.38 5.07 -17.61
CA GLU A 169 21.76 4.61 -17.81
C GLU A 169 22.28 4.91 -19.22
N MET A 170 21.44 4.72 -20.24
CA MET A 170 21.78 5.07 -21.63
C MET A 170 22.02 6.57 -21.79
N ASP A 171 21.14 7.41 -21.23
CA ASP A 171 21.27 8.87 -21.27
C ASP A 171 22.57 9.32 -20.57
N GLN A 172 22.93 8.71 -19.43
CA GLN A 172 24.19 8.98 -18.72
C GLN A 172 25.43 8.59 -19.52
N LEU A 173 25.39 7.46 -20.25
CA LEU A 173 26.49 7.03 -21.12
C LEU A 173 26.66 7.96 -22.32
N GLU A 174 25.57 8.47 -22.89
CA GLU A 174 25.61 9.43 -23.98
C GLU A 174 26.22 10.76 -23.53
N HIS A 175 25.81 11.29 -22.38
CA HIS A 175 26.40 12.50 -21.79
C HIS A 175 27.90 12.36 -21.50
N ARG A 176 28.35 11.18 -21.03
CA ARG A 176 29.79 10.90 -20.84
C ARG A 176 30.57 10.85 -22.15
N ARG A 177 29.95 10.39 -23.24
CA ARG A 177 30.58 10.32 -24.57
C ARG A 177 30.63 11.69 -25.24
N SER A 178 29.59 12.50 -25.10
CA SER A 178 29.57 13.87 -25.63
C SER A 178 30.54 14.79 -24.86
N GLY A 179 30.64 14.67 -23.54
CA GLY A 179 31.61 15.43 -22.74
C GLY A 179 33.09 15.09 -23.02
N ARG A 180 33.39 13.96 -23.67
CA ARG A 180 34.74 13.59 -24.15
C ARG A 180 35.04 14.05 -25.57
N ARG A 181 34.03 14.44 -26.36
CA ARG A 181 34.24 15.00 -27.69
C ARG A 181 34.36 16.52 -27.58
N SER A 182 35.60 16.98 -27.72
CA SER A 182 36.02 18.31 -28.19
C SER A 182 35.74 19.52 -27.30
N VAL A 183 36.67 19.81 -26.39
CA VAL A 183 37.31 21.14 -26.41
C VAL A 183 38.40 21.03 -27.49
N PRO A 184 38.30 21.74 -28.62
CA PRO A 184 39.43 21.86 -29.54
C PRO A 184 40.55 22.58 -28.79
N ALA A 185 41.67 21.91 -28.59
CA ALA A 185 42.92 22.59 -28.31
C ALA A 185 43.47 23.07 -29.66
N GLY A 186 43.61 24.39 -29.81
CA GLY A 186 44.07 25.07 -31.04
C GLY A 186 43.06 26.15 -31.43
N ASP A 187 43.39 27.44 -31.51
CA ASP A 187 44.69 28.07 -31.78
C ASP A 187 44.85 29.37 -30.96
N GLU A 188 45.82 29.41 -30.04
CA GLU A 188 46.46 30.65 -29.59
C GLU A 188 47.79 30.76 -30.35
N ASP A 189 47.72 31.15 -31.62
CA ASP A 189 48.88 31.63 -32.37
C ASP A 189 48.37 32.39 -33.58
N SER A 190 48.26 33.73 -33.46
CA SER A 190 48.32 34.71 -34.55
C SER A 190 48.01 36.12 -34.03
N ALA A 191 49.05 36.92 -33.81
CA ALA A 191 49.28 38.20 -34.52
C ALA A 191 50.09 39.17 -33.66
N ASP A 192 51.26 39.52 -34.21
CA ASP A 192 52.08 40.68 -33.90
C ASP A 192 51.33 42.03 -33.96
#